data_AF-A0A921G3L1-F1
#
_entry.id   AF-A0A921G3L1-F1
#
_cell.length_a   1.000
_cell.length_b   1.000
_cell.length_c   1.000
_cell.angle_alpha   90.00
_cell.angle_beta   90.00
_cell.angle_gamma   90.00
#
_symmetry.space_group_name_H-M   'P 1'
#
loop_
_entity.id
_entity.type
_entity.pdbx_description
1 polymer ?
#
loop_
_entity_poly.entity_id
_entity_poly.type
_entity_poly.pdbx_seq_one_letter_code
_entity_poly.pdbx_strand_id
1 'polypeptide(L)'
;MDGFKHYISTGCISFTFSCIFYFLFSFLNFFLPMDERMVVNMLVISIGIMCLIFVTHLLPIRNFFLSRLLEFVDVIIVLLVAGFVFDMFPFSWSTLTFVVIIGFLTYIVVVFMIFMGNQSSAVQINSVIARGKRSGSNKQDN
;
A
#
# COMPACT_ATOMS: atom_id res chain seq x y z
N MET A 1 16.15 -4.66 10.74
CA MET A 1 15.97 -3.23 10.38
C MET A 1 15.30 -3.06 9.00
N ASP A 2 15.03 -4.14 8.28
CA ASP A 2 14.46 -4.12 6.92
C ASP A 2 12.94 -3.92 6.88
N GLY A 3 12.22 -4.34 7.93
CA GLY A 3 10.76 -4.18 8.02
C GLY A 3 10.32 -2.71 7.98
N PHE A 4 10.97 -1.84 8.75
CA PHE A 4 10.63 -0.41 8.81
C PHE A 4 10.82 0.30 7.47
N LYS A 5 11.93 -0.01 6.77
CA LYS A 5 12.19 0.51 5.42
C LYS A 5 11.13 0.03 4.42
N HIS A 6 10.67 -1.21 4.56
CA HIS A 6 9.59 -1.73 3.74
C HIS A 6 8.28 -0.99 4.01
N TYR A 7 7.90 -0.75 5.28
CA TYR A 7 6.69 -0.02 5.61
C TYR A 7 6.72 1.41 5.05
N ILE A 8 7.80 2.16 5.27
CA ILE A 8 7.93 3.52 4.71
C ILE A 8 7.82 3.50 3.18
N SER A 9 8.50 2.58 2.50
CA SER A 9 8.43 2.49 1.04
C SER A 9 7.00 2.17 0.57
N THR A 10 6.31 1.26 1.24
CA THR A 10 4.92 0.90 0.94
C THR A 10 3.99 2.10 1.12
N GLY A 11 4.17 2.87 2.21
CA GLY A 11 3.41 4.09 2.47
C GLY A 11 3.60 5.15 1.39
N CYS A 12 4.85 5.42 1.00
CA CYS A 12 5.15 6.40 -0.05
C CYS A 12 4.58 5.98 -1.42
N ILE A 13 4.68 4.69 -1.77
CA ILE A 13 4.10 4.16 -3.01
C ILE A 13 2.58 4.30 -2.97
N SER A 14 1.94 3.89 -1.87
CA SER A 14 0.49 4.01 -1.69
C SER A 14 0.04 5.46 -1.84
N PHE A 15 0.69 6.39 -1.13
CA PHE A 15 0.38 7.82 -1.21
C PHE A 15 0.51 8.36 -2.64
N THR A 16 1.61 8.05 -3.32
CA THR A 16 1.85 8.52 -4.70
C THR A 16 0.77 8.03 -5.65
N PHE A 17 0.40 6.74 -5.58
CA PHE A 17 -0.65 6.19 -6.43
C PHE A 17 -2.04 6.70 -6.08
N SER A 18 -2.36 6.92 -4.80
CA SER A 18 -3.60 7.56 -4.39
C SER A 18 -3.73 8.96 -4.97
N CYS A 19 -2.66 9.76 -4.94
CA CYS A 19 -2.64 11.08 -5.58
C CYS A 19 -2.81 10.98 -7.10
N ILE A 20 -2.14 10.04 -7.77
CA ILE A 20 -2.28 9.84 -9.22
C ILE A 20 -3.72 9.46 -9.59
N PHE A 21 -4.32 8.51 -8.88
CA PHE A 21 -5.71 8.12 -9.13
C PHE A 21 -6.65 9.30 -8.89
N TYR A 22 -6.51 10.00 -7.77
CA TYR A 22 -7.33 11.18 -7.49
C TYR A 22 -7.22 12.23 -8.60
N PHE A 23 -5.99 12.54 -9.03
CA PHE A 23 -5.74 13.46 -10.12
C PHE A 23 -6.38 13.00 -11.43
N LEU A 24 -6.31 11.71 -11.76
CA LEU A 24 -6.94 11.13 -12.95
C LEU A 24 -8.47 11.27 -12.91
N PHE A 25 -9.10 11.01 -11.76
CA PHE A 25 -10.55 11.18 -11.61
C PHE A 25 -10.98 12.64 -11.57
N SER A 26 -10.15 13.53 -11.03
CA SER A 26 -10.36 14.97 -11.10
C SER A 26 -10.30 15.47 -12.55
N PHE A 27 -9.36 14.96 -13.35
CA PHE A 27 -9.27 15.25 -14.78
C PHE A 27 -10.51 14.76 -15.56
N LEU A 28 -11.10 13.64 -15.15
CA LEU A 28 -12.35 13.12 -15.70
C LEU A 28 -13.61 13.85 -15.18
N ASN A 29 -13.46 14.96 -14.43
CA ASN A 29 -14.53 15.74 -13.79
C ASN A 29 -15.43 14.93 -12.82
N PHE A 30 -14.95 13.80 -12.30
CA PHE A 30 -15.67 13.04 -11.26
C PHE A 30 -15.49 13.64 -9.86
N PHE A 31 -14.37 14.31 -9.61
CA PHE A 31 -14.05 14.96 -8.33
C PHE A 31 -13.63 16.41 -8.49
N LEU A 32 -13.74 17.18 -7.40
CA LEU A 32 -13.23 18.56 -7.35
C LEU A 32 -11.72 18.60 -7.65
N PRO A 33 -11.24 19.70 -8.25
CA PRO A 33 -9.81 19.93 -8.47
C PRO A 33 -9.03 19.74 -7.17
N MET A 34 -7.87 19.10 -7.30
CA MET A 34 -7.01 18.77 -6.17
C MET A 34 -6.46 20.04 -5.52
N ASP A 35 -6.91 20.33 -4.30
CA ASP A 35 -6.43 21.45 -3.47
C ASP A 35 -5.28 21.00 -2.56
N GLU A 36 -4.45 21.95 -2.11
CA GLU A 36 -3.29 21.70 -1.24
C GLU A 36 -3.69 21.01 0.06
N ARG A 37 -4.84 21.40 0.64
CA ARG A 37 -5.42 20.77 1.84
C ARG A 37 -5.76 19.30 1.61
N MET A 38 -6.17 18.97 0.40
CA MET A 38 -6.56 17.62 0.02
C MET A 38 -5.35 16.69 -0.04
N VAL A 39 -4.22 17.20 -0.53
CA VAL A 39 -2.94 16.48 -0.54
C VAL A 39 -2.48 16.14 0.88
N VAL A 40 -2.55 17.12 1.79
CA VAL A 40 -2.21 16.92 3.20
C VAL A 40 -3.13 15.89 3.85
N ASN A 41 -4.44 15.98 3.60
CA ASN A 41 -5.39 15.00 4.11
C ASN A 41 -5.10 13.59 3.57
N MET A 42 -4.77 13.44 2.29
CA MET A 42 -4.36 12.14 1.72
C MET A 42 -3.09 11.57 2.35
N LEU A 43 -2.15 12.43 2.74
CA LEU A 43 -0.94 12.01 3.44
C LEU A 43 -1.30 11.48 4.84
N VAL A 44 -2.14 12.20 5.59
CA VAL A 44 -2.60 11.79 6.92
C VAL A 44 -3.37 10.46 6.85
N ILE A 45 -4.24 10.30 5.85
CA ILE A 45 -4.97 9.05 5.59
C ILE A 45 -4.00 7.91 5.32
N SER A 46 -3.01 8.14 4.46
CA SER A 46 -2.01 7.12 4.11
C SER A 46 -1.18 6.68 5.33
N ILE A 47 -0.84 7.62 6.21
CA ILE A 47 -0.16 7.32 7.49
C ILE A 47 -1.10 6.51 8.41
N GLY A 48 -2.37 6.90 8.51
CA GLY A 48 -3.38 6.19 9.30
C GLY A 48 -3.57 4.73 8.85
N ILE A 49 -3.70 4.52 7.54
CA ILE A 49 -3.78 3.18 6.93
C ILE A 49 -2.53 2.37 7.27
N MET A 50 -1.33 2.95 7.13
CA MET A 50 -0.09 2.27 7.51
C MET A 50 -0.06 1.86 8.98
N CYS A 51 -0.48 2.75 9.87
CA CYS A 51 -0.55 2.44 11.31
C CYS A 51 -1.53 1.31 11.59
N LEU A 52 -2.72 1.30 10.97
CA LEU A 52 -3.68 0.20 11.12
C LEU A 52 -3.13 -1.11 10.59
N ILE A 53 -2.57 -1.13 9.37
CA ILE A 53 -1.97 -2.33 8.79
C ILE A 53 -0.85 -2.87 9.68
N PHE A 54 -0.03 -1.98 10.25
CA PHE A 54 1.00 -2.37 11.21
C PHE A 54 0.39 -3.06 12.45
N VAL A 55 -0.65 -2.48 13.05
CA VAL A 55 -1.37 -3.09 14.18
C VAL A 55 -2.01 -4.43 13.78
N THR A 56 -2.57 -4.53 12.58
CA THR A 56 -3.16 -5.75 12.02
C THR A 56 -2.11 -6.86 11.83
N HIS A 57 -0.87 -6.51 11.47
CA HIS A 57 0.24 -7.47 11.42
C HIS A 57 0.73 -7.94 12.80
N LEU A 58 0.46 -7.20 13.89
CA LEU A 58 0.75 -7.67 15.25
C LEU A 58 -0.24 -8.75 15.70
N LEU A 59 -1.42 -8.87 15.08
CA LEU A 59 -2.37 -9.93 15.37
C LEU A 59 -1.90 -11.24 14.71
N PRO A 60 -1.72 -12.34 15.49
CA PRO A 60 -1.28 -13.63 14.98
C PRO A 60 -2.42 -14.36 14.24
N ILE A 61 -2.86 -13.81 13.11
CA ILE A 61 -3.88 -14.41 12.26
C ILE A 61 -3.22 -15.50 11.41
N ARG A 62 -3.52 -16.76 11.73
CA ARG A 62 -2.93 -17.94 11.09
C ARG A 62 -3.41 -18.17 9.64
N ASN A 63 -4.51 -17.55 9.24
CA ASN A 63 -5.10 -17.68 7.90
C ASN A 63 -4.73 -16.49 6.99
N PHE A 64 -3.95 -16.75 5.94
CA PHE A 64 -3.50 -15.74 4.98
C PHE A 64 -4.65 -14.97 4.30
N PHE A 65 -5.69 -15.68 3.86
CA PHE A 65 -6.87 -15.06 3.24
C PHE A 65 -7.61 -14.13 4.19
N LEU A 66 -7.69 -14.51 5.47
CA LEU A 66 -8.39 -13.73 6.49
C LEU A 66 -7.62 -12.45 6.82
N SER A 67 -6.28 -12.54 6.90
CA SER A 67 -5.41 -11.38 7.08
C SER A 67 -5.54 -10.37 5.93
N ARG A 68 -5.58 -10.85 4.68
CA ARG A 68 -5.73 -9.99 3.50
C ARG A 68 -7.10 -9.34 3.42
N LEU A 69 -8.16 -10.06 3.77
CA LEU A 69 -9.50 -9.49 3.83
C LEU A 69 -9.59 -8.42 4.93
N LEU A 70 -8.95 -8.65 6.08
CA LEU A 70 -8.91 -7.65 7.16
C LEU A 70 -8.19 -6.37 6.74
N GLU A 71 -7.02 -6.49 6.10
CA GLU A 71 -6.30 -5.32 5.57
C GLU A 71 -7.14 -4.53 4.56
N PHE A 72 -7.86 -5.22 3.68
CA PHE A 72 -8.75 -4.55 2.73
C PHE A 72 -9.88 -3.80 3.44
N VAL A 73 -10.52 -4.45 4.42
CA VAL A 73 -11.58 -3.83 5.23
C VAL A 73 -11.04 -2.63 6.00
N ASP A 74 -9.85 -2.71 6.59
CA ASP A 74 -9.18 -1.60 7.27
C ASP A 74 -8.97 -0.40 6.34
N VAL A 75 -8.49 -0.63 5.11
CA VAL A 75 -8.33 0.43 4.10
C VAL A 75 -9.66 1.13 3.82
N ILE A 76 -10.74 0.37 3.62
CA ILE A 76 -12.07 0.95 3.36
C ILE A 76 -12.59 1.72 4.58
N ILE A 77 -12.48 1.16 5.79
CA ILE A 77 -12.93 1.83 7.02
C ILE A 77 -12.17 3.14 7.21
N VAL A 78 -10.86 3.15 7.05
CA VAL A 78 -10.06 4.37 7.22
C VAL A 78 -10.41 5.41 6.15
N LEU A 79 -10.61 5.02 4.90
CA LEU A 79 -11.06 5.93 3.84
C LEU A 79 -12.42 6.55 4.15
N LEU A 80 -13.36 5.77 4.68
CA LEU A 80 -14.69 6.25 5.06
C LEU A 80 -14.67 7.15 6.28
N VAL A 81 -13.96 6.75 7.34
CA VAL A 81 -13.83 7.53 8.58
C VAL A 81 -13.11 8.84 8.30
N ALA A 82 -12.00 8.81 7.55
CA ALA A 82 -11.30 10.03 7.20
C ALA A 82 -12.10 10.90 6.24
N GLY A 83 -12.77 10.30 5.25
CA GLY A 83 -13.71 11.00 4.38
C GLY A 83 -14.79 11.77 5.14
N PHE A 84 -15.31 11.16 6.21
CA PHE A 84 -16.27 11.77 7.14
C PHE A 84 -15.65 12.88 7.99
N VAL A 85 -14.51 12.62 8.62
CA VAL A 85 -13.85 13.57 9.53
C VAL A 85 -13.34 14.81 8.80
N PHE A 86 -12.82 14.64 7.59
CA PHE A 86 -12.23 15.71 6.78
C PHE A 86 -13.20 16.31 5.76
N ASP A 87 -14.47 15.87 5.74
CA ASP A 87 -15.53 16.32 4.83
C ASP A 87 -15.08 16.34 3.35
N MET A 88 -14.34 15.29 2.95
CA MET A 88 -13.68 15.26 1.63
C MET A 88 -14.63 14.97 0.48
N PHE A 89 -15.82 14.42 0.77
CA PHE A 89 -16.81 14.10 -0.25
C PHE A 89 -18.22 14.08 0.35
N PRO A 90 -19.24 14.47 -0.43
CA PRO A 90 -20.62 14.32 -0.02
C PRO A 90 -20.95 12.84 0.17
N PHE A 91 -21.52 12.49 1.33
CA PHE A 91 -21.97 11.13 1.67
C PHE A 91 -23.23 10.73 0.89
N SER A 92 -23.10 10.67 -0.43
CA SER A 92 -24.08 10.05 -1.32
C SER A 92 -23.70 8.59 -1.57
N TRP A 93 -24.70 7.73 -1.79
CA TRP A 93 -24.50 6.31 -2.11
C TRP A 93 -23.61 6.09 -3.34
N SER A 94 -23.72 6.98 -4.33
CA SER A 94 -22.88 6.96 -5.55
C SER A 94 -21.42 7.22 -5.21
N THR A 95 -21.15 8.22 -4.38
CA THR A 95 -19.79 8.59 -3.97
C THR A 95 -19.16 7.50 -3.10
N LEU A 96 -19.94 6.90 -2.19
CA LEU A 96 -19.53 5.76 -1.36
C LEU A 96 -19.05 4.58 -2.20
N THR A 97 -19.80 4.23 -3.24
CA THR A 97 -19.45 3.14 -4.16
C THR A 97 -18.15 3.44 -4.90
N PHE A 98 -17.97 4.70 -5.34
CA PHE A 98 -16.73 5.16 -5.97
C PHE A 98 -15.52 5.08 -5.04
N VAL A 99 -15.66 5.52 -3.79
CA VAL A 99 -14.59 5.45 -2.78
C VAL A 99 -14.17 4.01 -2.53
N VAL A 100 -15.12 3.08 -2.47
CA VAL A 100 -14.83 1.64 -2.32
C VAL A 100 -14.07 1.10 -3.53
N ILE A 101 -14.48 1.45 -4.75
CA ILE A 101 -13.79 1.01 -5.98
C ILE A 101 -12.35 1.54 -6.03
N ILE A 102 -12.15 2.82 -5.70
CA ILE A 102 -10.82 3.45 -5.70
C ILE A 102 -9.93 2.86 -4.60
N GLY A 103 -10.49 2.63 -3.40
CA GLY A 103 -9.80 1.95 -2.32
C GLY A 103 -9.36 0.55 -2.72
N PHE A 104 -10.23 -0.20 -3.40
CA PHE A 104 -9.92 -1.52 -3.94
C PHE A 104 -8.84 -1.50 -5.01
N LEU A 105 -8.92 -0.59 -5.99
CA LEU A 105 -7.89 -0.44 -7.02
C LEU A 105 -6.52 -0.07 -6.42
N THR A 106 -6.51 0.87 -5.48
CA THR A 106 -5.29 1.29 -4.77
C THR A 106 -4.70 0.10 -4.00
N TYR A 107 -5.53 -0.66 -3.30
CA TYR A 107 -5.12 -1.86 -2.58
C TYR A 107 -4.48 -2.89 -3.52
N ILE A 108 -5.08 -3.18 -4.68
CA ILE A 108 -4.50 -4.08 -5.68
C ILE A 108 -3.11 -3.60 -6.12
N VAL A 109 -2.96 -2.32 -6.44
CA VAL A 109 -1.67 -1.76 -6.87
C VAL A 109 -0.61 -1.91 -5.78
N VAL A 110 -0.96 -1.61 -4.52
CA VAL A 110 -0.04 -1.76 -3.39
C VAL A 110 0.35 -3.22 -3.19
N VAL A 111 -0.60 -4.15 -3.21
CA VAL A 111 -0.32 -5.60 -3.10
C VAL A 111 0.59 -6.07 -4.24
N PHE A 112 0.32 -5.62 -5.46
CA PHE A 112 1.12 -5.97 -6.64
C PHE A 112 2.55 -5.44 -6.55
N MET A 113 2.73 -4.19 -6.13
CA MET A 113 4.04 -3.57 -5.89
C MET A 113 4.83 -4.30 -4.81
N ILE A 114 4.20 -4.67 -3.69
CA ILE A 114 4.83 -5.47 -2.64
C ILE A 114 5.27 -6.83 -3.19
N PHE A 115 4.43 -7.48 -4.00
CA PHE A 115 4.75 -8.76 -4.63
C PHE A 115 5.96 -8.65 -5.58
N MET A 116 6.00 -7.61 -6.42
CA MET A 116 7.15 -7.33 -7.29
C MET A 116 8.42 -7.01 -6.49
N GLY A 117 8.32 -6.24 -5.41
CA GLY A 117 9.45 -5.92 -4.53
C GLY A 117 10.02 -7.16 -3.83
N ASN A 118 9.15 -8.07 -3.38
CA ASN A 118 9.56 -9.35 -2.78
C ASN A 118 10.24 -10.26 -3.80
N GLN A 119 9.73 -10.33 -5.04
CA GLN A 119 10.38 -11.07 -6.12
C GLN A 119 11.78 -10.51 -6.44
N SER A 120 11.92 -9.18 -6.55
CA SER A 120 13.21 -8.52 -6.79
C SER A 120 14.22 -8.83 -5.68
N SER A 121 13.77 -8.78 -4.42
CA SER A 121 14.59 -9.11 -3.25
C SER A 121 14.99 -10.59 -3.24
N ALA A 122 14.07 -11.50 -3.58
CA ALA A 122 14.36 -12.94 -3.68
C ALA A 122 15.39 -13.25 -4.79
N VAL A 123 15.30 -12.57 -5.93
CA VAL A 123 16.27 -12.69 -7.03
C VAL A 123 17.65 -12.17 -6.62
N GLN A 124 17.72 -11.04 -5.91
CA GLN A 124 18.98 -10.52 -5.37
C GLN A 124 19.62 -11.51 -4.38
N ILE A 125 18.86 -12.03 -3.42
CA ILE A 125 19.36 -13.00 -2.43
C ILE A 125 19.88 -14.26 -3.13
N ASN A 126 19.13 -14.82 -4.09
CA ASN A 126 19.58 -15.98 -4.85
C ASN A 126 20.85 -15.70 -5.66
N SER A 127 21.00 -14.49 -6.22
CA SER A 127 22.20 -14.11 -6.97
C SER A 127 23.45 -14.00 -6.07
N VAL A 128 23.30 -13.54 -4.82
CA VAL A 128 24.38 -13.45 -3.84
C VAL A 128 24.77 -14.84 -3.33
N ILE A 129 23.79 -15.71 -3.04
CA ILE A 129 24.04 -17.10 -2.66
C ILE A 129 24.73 -17.87 -3.80
N ALA A 130 24.28 -17.68 -5.04
CA ALA A 130 24.90 -18.32 -6.22
C ALA A 130 26.35 -17.85 -6.43
N ARG A 131 26.66 -16.57 -6.19
CA ARG A 131 28.04 -16.05 -6.23
C ARG A 131 28.90 -16.60 -5.09
N GLY A 132 28.37 -16.68 -3.87
CA GLY A 132 29.08 -17.26 -2.72
C GLY A 132 29.41 -18.74 -2.92
N LYS A 133 28.47 -19.52 -3.48
CA LYS A 133 28.66 -20.96 -3.77
C LYS A 133 29.76 -21.21 -4.82
N ARG A 134 29.87 -20.34 -5.84
CA ARG A 134 30.95 -20.40 -6.84
C ARG A 134 32.32 -20.03 -6.27
N SER A 135 32.36 -19.13 -5.28
CA SER A 135 33.62 -18.72 -4.65
C SER A 135 34.15 -19.74 -3.64
N GLY A 136 33.27 -20.51 -2.99
CA GLY A 136 33.66 -21.63 -2.12
C GLY A 136 34.17 -22.87 -2.85
N SER A 137 33.65 -23.16 -4.05
CA SER A 137 34.09 -24.32 -4.85
C SER A 137 35.51 -24.18 -5.39
N ASN A 138 36.04 -22.96 -5.52
CA ASN A 138 37.37 -22.71 -6.05
C ASN A 138 38.48 -22.81 -4.99
N LYS A 139 38.14 -23.20 -3.76
CA LYS A 139 39.05 -23.29 -2.61
C LYS A 139 39.30 -24.73 -2.15
N GLN A 140 38.71 -25.71 -2.85
CA GLN A 140 38.81 -27.13 -2.51
C GLN A 140 39.72 -27.92 -3.49
N ASP A 141 40.27 -27.24 -4.50
CA ASP A 141 41.15 -27.80 -5.54
C ASP A 141 42.58 -27.23 -5.49
N ASN A 142 43.11 -26.94 -4.29
CA ASN A 142 44.54 -26.63 -4.07
C ASN A 142 45.08 -27.37 -2.85
#